data_AF-A0A392VW65-F1
#
_entry.id   AF-A0A392VW65-F1
#
_cell.length_a   1.000
_cell.length_b   1.000
_cell.length_c   1.000
_cell.angle_alpha   90.00
_cell.angle_beta   90.00
_cell.angle_gamma   90.00
#
_symmetry.space_group_name_H-M   'P 1'
#
loop_
_entity.id
_entity.type
_entity.pdbx_description
1 polymer ?
#
loop_
_entity_poly.entity_id
_entity_poly.type
_entity_poly.pdbx_seq_one_letter_code
_entity_poly.pdbx_strand_id
1 'polypeptide(L)' 'MEAIGNAGTAIGILSKDGVVLVGEKKVTSKLLQTSTSTEKMYKIDDHVACAV' A
#
# COMPACT_ATOMS: atom_id res chain seq x y z
N MET A 1 3.58 19.21 5.39
CA MET A 1 2.88 17.94 5.06
C MET A 1 2.97 17.56 3.59
N GLU A 2 3.53 18.42 2.73
CA GLU A 2 3.57 18.24 1.27
C GLU A 2 4.30 16.98 0.80
N ALA A 3 5.33 16.54 1.52
CA ALA A 3 6.02 15.28 1.20
C ALA A 3 5.07 14.06 1.20
N ILE A 4 4.07 14.05 2.08
CA ILE A 4 3.06 12.99 2.16
C ILE A 4 2.08 13.13 0.99
N GLY A 5 1.65 14.35 0.66
CA GLY A 5 0.78 14.59 -0.50
C GLY A 5 1.42 14.22 -1.85
N ASN A 6 2.75 14.24 -1.93
CA ASN A 6 3.52 13.83 -3.10
C ASN A 6 3.95 12.35 -3.09
N ALA A 7 3.71 11.64 -1.98
CA ALA A 7 3.90 10.19 -1.92
C ALA A 7 2.83 9.50 -2.78
N GLY A 8 3.08 8.24 -3.17
CA GLY A 8 2.07 7.51 -3.95
C GLY A 8 0.83 7.22 -3.11
N THR A 9 -0.34 7.18 -3.74
CA THR A 9 -1.65 7.15 -3.09
C THR A 9 -1.88 5.88 -2.28
N ALA A 10 -2.56 6.00 -1.14
CA ALA A 10 -3.12 4.89 -0.37
C ALA A 10 -4.62 5.12 -0.13
N ILE A 11 -5.44 4.08 -0.27
CA ILE A 11 -6.90 4.12 -0.14
C ILE A 11 -7.36 2.99 0.79
N GLY A 12 -8.28 3.29 1.71
CA GLY A 12 -8.97 2.31 2.54
C GLY A 12 -10.47 2.37 2.30
N ILE A 13 -11.11 1.20 2.17
CA ILE A 13 -12.57 1.07 2.03
C ILE A 13 -13.09 0.15 3.12
N LEU A 14 -14.05 0.65 3.89
CA LEU A 14 -14.81 -0.13 4.86
C LEU A 14 -16.09 -0.65 4.23
N SER A 15 -16.35 -1.95 4.39
CA SER A 15 -17.61 -2.62 4.04
C SER A 15 -18.20 -3.31 5.27
N LYS A 16 -19.41 -3.82 5.15
CA LYS A 16 -20.08 -4.59 6.22
C LYS A 16 -19.33 -5.87 6.58
N ASP A 17 -18.72 -6.50 5.58
CA ASP A 17 -18.10 -7.83 5.73
C ASP A 17 -16.57 -7.78 5.82
N GLY A 18 -15.98 -6.58 5.88
CA GLY A 18 -14.54 -6.43 5.99
C GLY A 18 -14.01 -5.09 5.48
N VAL A 19 -12.68 -5.02 5.35
CA VAL A 19 -11.94 -3.84 4.90
C VAL A 19 -11.03 -4.19 3.74
N VAL A 20 -10.83 -3.22 2.84
CA VAL A 20 -9.87 -3.31 1.74
C VAL A 20 -8.88 -2.15 1.87
N LEU A 21 -7.59 -2.45 1.73
CA LEU A 21 -6.52 -1.48 1.65
C LEU A 21 -5.84 -1.59 0.29
N VAL A 22 -5.60 -0.45 -0.35
CA VAL A 22 -4.97 -0.36 -1.68
C VAL A 22 -3.85 0.66 -1.63
N GLY A 23 -2.66 0.28 -2.09
CA GLY A 23 -1.52 1.18 -2.25
C GLY A 23 -1.09 1.29 -3.71
N GLU A 24 -0.81 2.50 -4.18
CA GLU A 24 -0.25 2.75 -5.50
C GLU A 24 1.17 2.20 -5.59
N LYS A 25 1.39 1.24 -6.51
CA LYS A 25 2.71 0.71 -6.82
C LYS A 25 3.42 1.61 -7.83
N LYS A 26 4.37 2.41 -7.36
CA LYS A 26 5.16 3.30 -8.22
C LYS A 26 6.31 2.53 -8.86
N VAL A 27 6.14 2.10 -10.11
CA VAL A 27 7.22 1.43 -10.86
C VAL A 27 8.22 2.48 -11.33
N THR A 28 9.33 2.60 -10.58
CA THR A 28 10.37 3.58 -10.88
C THR A 28 11.28 3.17 -12.04
N SER A 29 11.40 1.86 -12.30
CA SER A 29 12.20 1.32 -13.40
C SER A 29 11.75 -0.08 -13.79
N LYS A 30 11.95 -0.44 -15.06
CA LYS A 30 11.76 -1.80 -15.57
C LYS A 30 12.73 -2.82 -14.95
N LEU A 31 13.83 -2.33 -14.36
CA LEU A 31 14.81 -3.17 -13.67
C LEU A 31 14.42 -3.46 -12.22
N LEU A 32 13.41 -2.77 -11.68
CA LEU A 32 12.94 -3.01 -10.32
C LEU A 32 12.19 -4.35 -10.28
N GLN A 33 12.65 -5.26 -9.44
CA GLN A 33 12.04 -6.58 -9.30
C GLN A 33 10.67 -6.45 -8.62
N THR A 34 9.60 -6.60 -9.40
CA THR A 34 8.24 -6.32 -8.94
C THR A 34 7.58 -7.50 -8.22
N SER A 35 8.11 -8.72 -8.36
CA SER A 35 7.47 -9.96 -7.92
C SER A 35 7.55 -10.22 -6.42
N THR A 36 8.52 -9.62 -5.73
CA THR A 36 8.77 -9.82 -4.29
C THR A 36 8.51 -8.58 -3.43
N SER A 37 8.22 -7.43 -4.06
CA SER A 37 8.12 -6.16 -3.36
C SER A 37 6.69 -5.90 -2.87
N THR A 38 6.50 -5.99 -1.55
CA THR A 38 5.33 -5.46 -0.82
C THR A 38 5.63 -4.05 -0.31
N GLU A 39 6.02 -3.15 -1.22
CA GLU A 39 6.57 -1.82 -0.90
C GLU A 39 5.72 -0.96 0.05
N LYS A 40 4.39 -1.14 0.02
CA LYS A 40 3.44 -0.31 0.78
C LYS A 40 2.47 -1.07 1.66
N MET A 41 2.42 -2.39 1.54
CA MET A 41 1.46 -3.22 2.27
C MET A 41 2.22 -4.02 3.31
N TYR A 42 1.93 -3.76 4.58
CA TYR A 42 2.61 -4.38 5.70
C TYR A 42 1.61 -5.17 6.54
N LYS A 43 1.84 -6.48 6.66
CA LYS A 43 1.17 -7.30 7.68
C LYS A 43 1.78 -6.95 9.03
N ILE A 44 0.95 -6.49 9.96
CA ILE A 44 1.40 -6.18 11.33
C ILE A 44 1.21 -7.41 12.22
N ASP A 45 0.08 -8.09 12.08
CA ASP A 45 -0.24 -9.35 12.74
C ASP A 45 -1.30 -10.13 11.92
N ASP A 46 -1.93 -11.15 12.50
CA ASP A 46 -2.93 -11.99 11.81
C ASP A 46 -4.29 -11.31 11.51
N HIS A 47 -4.61 -10.20 12.17
CA HIS A 47 -5.88 -9.47 12.03
C HIS A 47 -5.72 -7.99 11.63
N VAL A 48 -4.48 -7.49 11.49
CA VAL A 48 -4.13 -6.09 11.24
C VAL A 48 -3.08 -5.98 10.14
N ALA A 49 -3.35 -5.06 9.20
CA ALA A 49 -2.44 -4.66 8.16
C ALA A 49 -2.45 -3.14 7.99
N CYS A 50 -1.38 -2.59 7.42
CA CYS A 50 -1.22 -1.16 7.16
C CYS A 50 -0.85 -0.92 5.70
N ALA A 51 -1.37 0.19 5.16
CA ALA A 51 -0.97 0.77 3.88
C ALA A 51 -0.31 2.13 4.13
N VAL A 52 0.83 2.39 3.48
CA VAL A 52 1.61 3.63 3.60
C VAL A 52 1.83 4.35 2.28
#